data_AF-A0A954HRZ4-F1
#
_entry.id   AF-A0A954HRZ4-F1
#
_cell.length_a   1.000
_cell.length_b   1.000
_cell.length_c   1.000
_cell.angle_alpha   90.00
_cell.angle_beta   90.00
_cell.angle_gamma   90.00
#
_symmetry.space_group_name_H-M   'P 1'
#
loop_
_entity.id
_entity.type
_entity.pdbx_description
1 polymer ?
#
loop_
_entity_poly.entity_id
_entity_poly.type
_entity_poly.pdbx_seq_one_letter_code
_entity_poly.pdbx_strand_id
1 'polypeptide(L)'
;ENYLPGDLLTKVDIASMHVGLEARSPMLDHKVVELAARMPIEVKQNARRGKLVLTETFRDLIPPDIQTRRKMGFGVPIDHWFRQELKPLLHDVLLSDRCRNRGLLNPERVATLVREHTAGTVDHAYRLWNLLCLELWHQTYLDTRPAGPIAL
;
A
#
# COMPACT_ATOMS: atom_id res chain seq x y z
N GLU A 1 11.89 7.30 10.12
CA GLU A 1 11.43 6.77 11.42
C GLU A 1 10.08 6.04 11.34
N ASN A 2 9.11 6.49 10.54
CA ASN A 2 7.73 5.94 10.60
C ASN A 2 7.43 4.69 9.76
N TYR A 3 8.38 4.13 9.01
CA TYR A 3 8.06 3.07 8.02
C TYR A 3 7.72 1.69 8.64
N LEU A 4 8.39 1.32 9.73
CA LEU A 4 8.06 0.07 10.44
C LEU A 4 6.88 0.28 11.39
N PRO A 5 6.98 1.10 12.45
CA PRO A 5 5.90 1.24 13.42
C PRO A 5 4.69 2.01 12.87
N GLY A 6 4.89 2.98 11.97
CA GLY A 6 3.81 3.84 11.46
C GLY A 6 3.16 3.35 10.15
N ASP A 7 3.64 2.25 9.57
CA ASP A 7 3.11 1.74 8.30
C ASP A 7 3.03 0.21 8.31
N LEU A 8 4.15 -0.50 8.18
CA LEU A 8 4.12 -1.96 7.97
C LEU A 8 3.57 -2.74 9.17
N LEU A 9 4.07 -2.48 10.38
CA LEU A 9 3.69 -3.25 11.57
C LEU A 9 2.24 -2.96 11.98
N THR A 10 1.82 -1.71 11.92
CA THR A 10 0.44 -1.31 12.24
C THR A 10 -0.57 -1.95 11.28
N LYS A 11 -0.28 -1.99 9.97
CA LYS A 11 -1.17 -2.64 8.99
C LYS A 11 -1.31 -4.14 9.24
N VAL A 12 -0.19 -4.82 9.52
CA VAL A 12 -0.19 -6.27 9.80
C VAL A 12 -0.96 -6.56 11.09
N ASP A 13 -0.73 -5.77 12.15
CA ASP A 13 -1.41 -5.93 13.43
C ASP A 13 -2.93 -5.77 13.29
N ILE A 14 -3.41 -4.66 12.72
CA ILE A 14 -4.83 -4.40 12.50
C ILE A 14 -5.48 -5.52 11.66
N ALA A 15 -4.84 -5.92 10.55
CA ALA A 15 -5.41 -6.93 9.66
C ALA A 15 -5.46 -8.32 10.29
N SER A 16 -4.40 -8.71 11.00
CA SER A 16 -4.34 -10.02 11.66
C SER A 16 -5.28 -10.11 12.86
N MET A 17 -5.36 -9.05 13.66
CA MET A 17 -6.23 -9.02 14.84
C MET A 17 -7.71 -8.88 14.51
N HIS A 18 -8.05 -8.32 13.33
CA HIS A 18 -9.41 -8.35 12.81
C HIS A 18 -10.00 -9.76 12.71
N VAL A 19 -9.13 -10.78 12.54
CA VAL A 19 -9.52 -12.20 12.47
C VAL A 19 -8.97 -13.03 13.63
N GLY A 20 -8.54 -12.38 14.72
CA GLY A 20 -8.05 -13.06 15.93
C GLY A 20 -6.69 -13.76 15.79
N LEU A 21 -5.87 -13.38 14.81
CA LEU A 21 -4.53 -13.95 14.57
C LEU A 21 -3.42 -13.04 15.12
N GLU A 22 -2.48 -13.59 15.88
CA GLU A 22 -1.31 -12.86 16.37
C GLU A 22 -0.12 -13.03 15.41
N ALA A 23 0.24 -11.96 14.69
CA ALA A 23 1.39 -11.97 13.79
C ALA A 23 2.72 -11.73 14.55
N ARG A 24 3.78 -12.44 14.17
CA ARG A 24 5.14 -12.25 14.71
C ARG A 24 6.09 -11.78 13.61
N SER A 25 7.10 -10.99 13.99
CA SER A 25 8.13 -10.46 13.08
C SER A 25 9.54 -10.91 13.50
N PRO A 26 9.95 -12.18 13.21
CA PRO A 26 11.22 -12.73 13.71
C PRO A 26 12.47 -11.95 13.30
N MET A 27 12.44 -11.31 12.12
CA MET A 27 13.55 -10.49 11.63
C MET A 27 13.76 -9.18 12.43
N LEU A 28 12.80 -8.82 13.30
CA LEU A 28 12.89 -7.67 14.21
C LEU A 28 13.23 -8.08 15.64
N ASP A 29 13.54 -9.36 15.90
CA ASP A 29 14.07 -9.76 17.19
C ASP A 29 15.36 -9.01 17.50
N HIS A 30 15.50 -8.51 18.73
CA HIS A 30 16.64 -7.70 19.14
C HIS A 30 17.98 -8.41 18.91
N LYS A 31 18.08 -9.73 19.10
CA LYS A 31 19.33 -10.48 18.87
C LYS A 31 19.69 -10.53 17.39
N VAL A 32 18.69 -10.68 16.52
CA VAL A 32 18.87 -10.66 15.06
C VAL A 32 19.33 -9.27 14.61
N VAL A 33 18.69 -8.22 15.11
CA VAL A 33 19.03 -6.83 14.77
C VAL A 33 20.42 -6.46 15.29
N GLU A 34 20.75 -6.80 16.53
CA GLU A 34 22.07 -6.55 17.12
C GLU A 34 23.18 -7.27 16.35
N LEU A 35 22.96 -8.53 15.97
CA LEU A 35 23.90 -9.27 15.13
C LEU A 35 24.08 -8.58 13.77
N ALA A 36 22.99 -8.23 13.10
CA ALA A 36 23.04 -7.54 11.82
C ALA A 36 23.71 -6.16 11.92
N ALA A 37 23.56 -5.46 13.04
CA ALA A 37 24.19 -4.16 13.27
C ALA A 37 25.71 -4.27 13.42
N ARG A 38 26.22 -5.35 14.03
CA ARG A 38 27.66 -5.62 14.20
C ARG A 38 28.34 -6.14 12.93
N MET A 39 27.59 -6.66 11.97
CA MET A 39 28.14 -7.19 10.72
C MET A 39 28.65 -6.07 9.80
N PRO A 40 29.83 -6.26 9.14
CA PRO A 40 30.27 -5.41 8.04
C PRO A 40 29.19 -5.28 6.96
N ILE A 41 29.14 -4.14 6.27
CA ILE A 41 28.07 -3.90 5.29
C ILE A 41 28.21 -4.81 4.07
N GLU A 42 29.44 -5.19 3.74
CA GLU A 42 29.85 -6.00 2.60
C GLU A 42 29.33 -7.44 2.69
N VAL A 43 29.15 -7.97 3.92
CA VAL A 43 28.56 -9.29 4.12
C VAL A 43 27.03 -9.25 4.00
N LYS A 44 26.41 -8.08 4.17
CA LYS A 44 24.96 -7.89 4.06
C LYS A 44 24.54 -7.57 2.63
N GLN A 45 25.35 -6.79 1.91
CA GLN A 45 25.01 -6.29 0.57
C GLN A 45 26.24 -5.90 -0.27
N ASN A 46 26.03 -5.84 -1.58
CA ASN A 46 26.91 -5.21 -2.55
C ASN A 46 26.11 -4.28 -3.48
N ALA A 47 26.76 -3.67 -4.46
CA ALA A 47 26.14 -2.70 -5.38
C ALA A 47 24.92 -3.24 -6.15
N ARG A 48 24.79 -4.56 -6.32
CA ARG A 48 23.73 -5.19 -7.13
C ARG A 48 22.69 -5.92 -6.30
N ARG A 49 23.06 -6.37 -5.09
CA ARG A 49 22.26 -7.32 -4.31
C ARG A 49 22.43 -7.10 -2.81
N GLY A 50 21.31 -7.05 -2.10
CA GLY A 50 21.26 -7.12 -0.64
C GLY A 50 20.94 -8.53 -0.15
N LYS A 51 20.85 -8.69 1.18
CA LYS A 51 20.53 -9.96 1.86
C LYS A 51 21.51 -11.09 1.49
N LEU A 52 22.79 -10.77 1.28
CA LEU A 52 23.81 -11.74 0.89
C LEU A 52 23.98 -12.82 1.97
N VAL A 53 24.34 -12.42 3.20
CA VAL A 53 24.46 -13.35 4.33
C VAL A 53 23.19 -14.18 4.55
N LEU A 54 22.00 -13.56 4.46
CA LEU A 54 20.73 -14.27 4.65
C LEU A 54 20.52 -15.36 3.59
N THR A 55 20.85 -15.07 2.33
CA THR A 55 20.70 -16.07 1.26
C THR A 55 21.76 -17.16 1.37
N GLU A 56 22.97 -16.82 1.81
CA GLU A 56 24.06 -17.79 1.97
C GLU A 56 23.78 -18.76 3.12
N THR A 57 23.37 -18.24 4.28
CA THR A 57 23.11 -19.04 5.49
C THR A 57 22.00 -20.06 5.28
N PHE A 58 21.01 -19.77 4.44
CA PHE A 58 19.85 -20.64 4.20
C PHE A 58 19.78 -21.15 2.75
N ARG A 59 20.92 -21.22 2.06
CA ARG A 59 21.00 -21.59 0.65
C ARG A 59 20.43 -22.98 0.36
N ASP A 60 20.56 -23.89 1.31
CA ASP A 60 20.01 -25.25 1.31
C ASP A 60 18.49 -25.30 1.48
N LEU A 61 17.89 -24.28 2.11
CA LEU A 61 16.44 -24.18 2.34
C LEU A 61 15.70 -23.36 1.27
N ILE A 62 16.41 -22.48 0.56
CA ILE A 62 15.80 -21.56 -0.42
C ILE A 62 15.97 -22.11 -1.84
N PRO A 63 14.89 -22.28 -2.62
CA PRO A 63 14.97 -22.69 -4.02
C PRO A 63 15.92 -21.82 -4.87
N PRO A 64 16.72 -22.41 -5.79
CA PRO A 64 17.75 -21.68 -6.55
C PRO A 64 17.26 -20.45 -7.32
N ASP A 65 16.03 -20.50 -7.83
CA ASP A 65 15.36 -19.39 -8.53
C ASP A 65 15.04 -18.21 -7.60
N ILE A 66 14.69 -18.48 -6.34
CA ILE A 66 14.45 -17.44 -5.33
C ILE A 66 15.77 -16.84 -4.84
N GLN A 67 16.85 -17.63 -4.78
CA GLN A 67 18.15 -17.16 -4.31
C GLN A 67 18.66 -15.96 -5.12
N THR A 68 18.44 -15.93 -6.43
CA THR A 68 18.94 -14.86 -7.31
C THR A 68 17.90 -13.78 -7.63
N ARG A 69 16.68 -13.93 -7.11
CA ARG A 69 15.57 -13.02 -7.40
C ARG A 69 15.83 -11.60 -6.90
N ARG A 70 15.50 -10.60 -7.73
CA ARG A 70 15.61 -9.18 -7.36
C ARG A 70 14.64 -8.84 -6.22
N LYS A 71 15.02 -7.86 -5.38
CA LYS A 71 14.14 -7.32 -4.33
C LYS A 71 12.88 -6.77 -4.99
N MET A 72 11.73 -7.29 -4.57
CA MET A 72 10.41 -6.76 -4.91
C MET A 72 9.82 -6.13 -3.66
N GLY A 73 9.15 -4.98 -3.82
CA GLY A 73 8.37 -4.36 -2.74
C GLY A 73 7.04 -5.08 -2.54
N PHE A 74 6.28 -4.63 -1.55
CA PHE A 74 4.90 -5.07 -1.29
C PHE A 74 3.89 -4.17 -2.02
N GLY A 75 4.15 -3.90 -3.31
CA GLY A 75 3.24 -3.10 -4.12
C GLY A 75 1.92 -3.83 -4.29
N VAL A 76 0.80 -3.17 -3.97
CA VAL A 76 -0.53 -3.67 -4.29
C VAL A 76 -0.85 -3.35 -5.76
N PRO A 77 -1.49 -4.27 -6.50
CA PRO A 77 -1.74 -4.10 -7.94
C PRO A 77 -2.97 -3.21 -8.18
N ILE A 78 -2.91 -1.95 -7.72
CA ILE A 78 -4.01 -0.98 -7.80
C ILE A 78 -4.47 -0.80 -9.25
N ASP A 79 -3.51 -0.78 -10.18
CA ASP A 79 -3.76 -0.65 -11.60
C ASP A 79 -4.62 -1.80 -12.14
N HIS A 80 -4.35 -3.03 -11.71
CA HIS A 80 -5.15 -4.20 -12.07
C HIS A 80 -6.54 -4.12 -11.45
N TRP A 81 -6.61 -3.85 -10.14
CA TRP A 81 -7.86 -3.77 -9.40
C TRP A 81 -8.81 -2.71 -9.98
N PHE A 82 -8.31 -1.52 -10.30
CA PHE A 82 -9.14 -0.45 -10.89
C PHE A 82 -9.57 -0.74 -12.33
N ARG A 83 -8.91 -1.66 -13.04
CA ARG A 83 -9.37 -2.15 -14.34
C ARG A 83 -10.33 -3.34 -14.23
N GLN A 84 -10.34 -4.02 -13.09
CA GLN A 84 -11.12 -5.24 -12.88
C GLN A 84 -12.01 -5.12 -11.63
N GLU A 85 -11.62 -5.72 -10.51
CA GLU A 85 -12.50 -5.98 -9.36
C GLU A 85 -13.01 -4.70 -8.68
N LEU A 86 -12.21 -3.64 -8.67
CA LEU A 86 -12.55 -2.34 -8.09
C LEU A 86 -12.98 -1.30 -9.13
N LYS A 87 -13.13 -1.70 -10.41
CA LYS A 87 -13.64 -0.79 -11.45
C LYS A 87 -15.02 -0.20 -11.10
N PRO A 88 -16.01 -0.99 -10.60
CA PRO A 88 -17.31 -0.43 -10.21
C PRO A 88 -17.16 0.60 -9.09
N LEU A 89 -16.43 0.28 -8.02
CA LEU A 89 -16.18 1.20 -6.91
C LEU A 89 -15.57 2.53 -7.40
N LEU A 90 -14.57 2.46 -8.29
CA LEU A 90 -13.93 3.63 -8.85
C LEU A 90 -14.93 4.51 -9.61
N HIS A 91 -15.75 3.91 -10.47
CA HIS A 91 -16.78 4.61 -11.24
C HIS A 91 -17.86 5.20 -10.34
N ASP A 92 -18.42 4.39 -9.45
CA ASP A 92 -19.56 4.75 -8.60
C ASP A 92 -19.20 5.88 -7.64
N VAL A 93 -17.95 5.92 -7.16
CA VAL A 93 -17.52 6.97 -6.24
C VAL A 93 -17.12 8.22 -7.01
N LEU A 94 -16.18 8.12 -7.96
CA LEU A 94 -15.57 9.30 -8.58
C LEU A 94 -16.45 9.96 -9.65
N LEU A 95 -17.39 9.23 -10.25
CA LEU A 95 -18.30 9.77 -11.26
C LEU A 95 -19.70 10.06 -10.71
N SER A 96 -19.94 9.83 -9.41
CA SER A 96 -21.22 10.16 -8.77
C SER A 96 -21.52 11.65 -8.83
N ASP A 97 -22.81 11.99 -8.86
CA ASP A 97 -23.25 13.37 -8.70
C ASP A 97 -22.82 13.96 -7.35
N ARG A 98 -22.68 13.11 -6.32
CA ARG A 98 -22.14 13.52 -5.02
C ARG A 98 -20.73 14.10 -5.17
N CYS A 99 -19.80 13.35 -5.77
CA CYS A 99 -18.44 13.80 -6.05
C CYS A 99 -18.43 15.08 -6.90
N ARG A 100 -19.23 15.11 -7.97
CA ARG A 100 -19.32 16.24 -8.91
C ARG A 100 -19.82 17.51 -8.24
N ASN A 101 -20.86 17.41 -7.42
CA ASN A 101 -21.51 18.55 -6.77
C ASN A 101 -20.69 19.11 -5.60
N ARG A 102 -19.60 18.47 -5.18
CA ARG A 102 -18.69 19.05 -4.17
C ARG A 102 -17.94 20.27 -4.67
N GLY A 103 -17.74 20.40 -5.99
CA GLY A 103 -17.01 21.53 -6.57
C GLY A 103 -15.49 21.55 -6.29
N LEU A 104 -14.91 20.45 -5.76
CA LEU A 104 -13.48 20.36 -5.48
C LEU A 104 -12.65 19.86 -6.68
N LEU A 105 -13.27 19.05 -7.55
CA LEU A 105 -12.61 18.40 -8.68
C LEU A 105 -13.28 18.85 -9.98
N ASN A 106 -12.51 18.93 -11.07
CA ASN A 106 -13.10 19.11 -12.40
C ASN A 106 -13.71 17.79 -12.89
N PRO A 107 -15.05 17.68 -13.04
CA PRO A 107 -15.70 16.41 -13.38
C PRO A 107 -15.24 15.80 -14.71
N GLU A 108 -15.00 16.64 -15.72
CA GLU A 108 -14.59 16.19 -17.05
C GLU A 108 -13.18 15.60 -17.04
N ARG A 109 -12.28 16.22 -16.25
CA ARG A 109 -10.92 15.70 -16.05
C ARG A 109 -10.94 14.38 -15.31
N VAL A 110 -11.74 14.25 -14.24
CA VAL A 110 -11.88 12.98 -13.49
C VAL A 110 -12.44 11.89 -14.40
N ALA A 111 -13.50 12.17 -15.15
CA ALA A 111 -14.08 11.21 -16.11
C ALA A 111 -13.07 10.76 -17.18
N THR A 112 -12.21 11.67 -17.63
CA THR A 112 -11.13 11.34 -18.58
C THR A 112 -10.09 10.42 -17.96
N LEU A 113 -9.63 10.71 -16.73
CA LEU A 113 -8.66 9.84 -16.03
C LEU A 113 -9.21 8.44 -15.81
N VAL A 114 -10.47 8.33 -15.38
CA VAL A 114 -11.15 7.03 -15.17
C VAL A 114 -11.24 6.27 -16.50
N ARG A 115 -11.67 6.93 -17.58
CA ARG A 115 -11.79 6.30 -18.91
C ARG A 115 -10.45 5.83 -19.45
N GLU A 116 -9.42 6.67 -19.42
CA GLU A 116 -8.08 6.32 -19.92
C GLU A 116 -7.47 5.14 -19.15
N HIS A 117 -7.62 5.15 -17.82
CA HIS A 117 -7.10 4.08 -16.99
C HIS A 117 -7.84 2.75 -17.21
N THR A 118 -9.17 2.80 -17.23
CA THR A 118 -10.01 1.61 -17.40
C THR A 118 -9.91 1.02 -18.81
N ALA A 119 -9.61 1.83 -19.82
CA ALA A 119 -9.30 1.39 -21.19
C ALA A 119 -7.85 0.88 -21.35
N GLY A 120 -6.99 1.06 -20.34
CA GLY A 120 -5.58 0.67 -20.40
C GLY A 120 -4.73 1.55 -21.30
N THR A 121 -5.20 2.75 -21.68
CA THR A 121 -4.44 3.66 -22.55
C THR A 121 -3.34 4.39 -21.77
N VAL A 122 -3.61 4.78 -20.53
CA VAL A 122 -2.66 5.44 -19.63
C VAL A 122 -2.84 4.93 -18.20
N ASP A 123 -1.74 4.65 -17.51
CA ASP A 123 -1.81 4.25 -16.10
C ASP A 123 -1.95 5.47 -15.18
N HIS A 124 -3.17 5.69 -14.67
CA HIS A 124 -3.48 6.69 -13.66
C HIS A 124 -3.71 6.10 -12.25
N ALA A 125 -3.31 4.86 -11.97
CA ALA A 125 -3.67 4.12 -10.75
C ALA A 125 -3.50 4.94 -9.46
N TYR A 126 -2.32 5.53 -9.24
CA TYR A 126 -2.06 6.30 -8.01
C TYR A 126 -2.81 7.64 -7.96
N ARG A 127 -3.06 8.29 -9.11
CA ARG A 127 -3.86 9.52 -9.15
C ARG A 127 -5.31 9.21 -8.77
N LEU A 128 -5.86 8.18 -9.39
CA LEU A 128 -7.22 7.71 -9.12
C LEU A 128 -7.37 7.22 -7.68
N TRP A 129 -6.36 6.55 -7.13
CA TRP A 129 -6.34 6.12 -5.74
C TRP A 129 -6.46 7.31 -4.78
N ASN A 130 -5.67 8.36 -5.02
CA ASN A 130 -5.71 9.56 -4.18
C ASN A 130 -7.08 10.26 -4.25
N LEU A 131 -7.66 10.38 -5.45
CA LEU A 131 -9.00 10.95 -5.63
C LEU A 131 -10.06 10.10 -4.93
N LEU A 132 -9.96 8.78 -5.05
CA LEU A 132 -10.90 7.84 -4.43
C LEU A 132 -10.85 7.95 -2.90
N CYS A 133 -9.65 7.95 -2.32
CA CYS A 133 -9.47 8.13 -0.88
C CYS A 133 -10.01 9.47 -0.40
N LEU A 134 -9.78 10.55 -1.15
CA LEU A 134 -10.30 11.88 -0.81
C LEU A 134 -11.83 11.89 -0.79
N GLU A 135 -12.48 11.37 -1.83
CA GLU A 135 -13.94 11.33 -1.91
C GLU A 135 -14.54 10.44 -0.81
N LEU A 136 -13.99 9.24 -0.59
CA LEU A 136 -14.45 8.36 0.49
C LEU A 136 -14.28 9.00 1.88
N TRP A 137 -13.20 9.76 2.10
CA TRP A 137 -13.02 10.51 3.33
C TRP A 137 -14.10 11.58 3.49
N HIS A 138 -14.42 12.35 2.44
CA HIS A 138 -15.53 13.31 2.49
C HIS A 138 -16.86 12.66 2.83
N GLN A 139 -17.19 11.55 2.16
CA GLN A 139 -18.40 10.79 2.44
C GLN A 139 -18.46 10.28 3.89
N THR A 140 -17.32 9.85 4.43
CA THR A 140 -17.24 9.23 5.76
C THR A 140 -17.22 10.24 6.90
N TYR A 141 -16.70 11.45 6.69
CA TYR A 141 -16.43 12.40 7.78
C TYR A 141 -17.11 13.77 7.63
N LEU A 142 -17.45 14.20 6.41
CA LEU A 142 -18.13 15.49 6.20
C LEU A 142 -19.64 15.31 5.97
N ASP A 143 -20.04 14.27 5.24
CA ASP A 143 -21.46 14.06 4.91
C ASP A 143 -22.26 13.39 6.05
N THR A 144 -21.58 12.64 6.91
CA THR A 144 -22.17 11.82 8.00
C THR A 144 -22.14 12.51 9.36
N ARG A 145 -21.73 13.78 9.45
CA ARG A 145 -21.72 14.51 10.74
C ARG A 145 -23.15 14.59 11.30
N PRO A 146 -23.41 14.12 12.53
CA PRO A 146 -24.64 14.47 13.21
C PRO A 146 -24.67 15.98 13.44
N ALA A 147 -25.82 16.61 13.24
CA ALA A 147 -26.05 18.01 13.55
C ALA A 147 -25.96 18.24 15.07
N GLY A 148 -24.73 18.42 15.58
CA GLY A 148 -24.46 18.78 16.96
C GLY A 148 -23.33 19.81 17.00
N PRO A 149 -23.38 20.80 17.92
CA PRO A 149 -22.37 21.83 17.98
C PRO A 149 -21.00 21.24 18.31
N ILE A 150 -19.98 21.72 17.62
CA ILE A 150 -18.59 21.45 17.94
C ILE A 150 -18.30 22.15 19.27
N ALA A 151 -18.24 21.40 20.36
CA ALA A 151 -17.65 21.90 21.60
C ALA A 151 -16.13 21.98 21.39
N LEU A 152 -15.63 23.22 21.33
CA LEU A 152 -14.21 23.54 21.52
C LEU A 152 -13.90 23.59 23.02
#